data_AF-A0A1Y2NV74-F1
#
_entry.id   AF-A0A1Y2NV74-F1
#
_cell.length_a   1.000
_cell.length_b   1.000
_cell.length_c   1.000
_cell.angle_alpha   90.00
_cell.angle_beta   90.00
_cell.angle_gamma   90.00
#
_symmetry.space_group_name_H-M   'P 1'
#
loop_
_entity.id
_entity.type
_entity.pdbx_description
1 polymer ?
#
loop_
_entity_poly.entity_id
_entity_poly.type
_entity_poly.pdbx_seq_one_letter_code
_entity_poly.pdbx_strand_id
1 'polypeptide(L)'
;MSFAGAVGGRGVLVVTLDAPAGAAPRRITYEPVRARVAVGTAVAAGEVVGVTEAGAASHCAGRCLHWGLLRGDAYLDPLSLLPRRPPSRLLPPG
;
A
#
# COMPACT_ATOMS: atom_id res chain seq x y z
N MET A 1 -7.92 -9.46 1.61
CA MET A 1 -8.18 -8.15 0.96
C MET A 1 -9.37 -7.52 1.65
N SER A 2 -9.23 -6.30 2.17
CA SER A 2 -10.26 -5.63 2.97
C SER A 2 -10.92 -4.42 2.31
N PHE A 3 -10.29 -3.81 1.29
CA PHE A 3 -10.90 -2.75 0.51
C PHE A 3 -10.32 -2.70 -0.92
N ALA A 4 -11.18 -2.45 -1.91
CA ALA A 4 -10.77 -1.89 -3.20
C ALA A 4 -11.86 -0.93 -3.70
N GLY A 5 -11.43 0.22 -4.19
CA GLY A 5 -12.33 1.23 -4.72
C GLY A 5 -11.62 2.56 -4.94
N ALA A 6 -12.37 3.54 -5.41
CA ALA A 6 -11.85 4.89 -5.62
C ALA A 6 -11.87 5.70 -4.32
N VAL A 7 -10.76 6.39 -4.03
CA VAL A 7 -10.65 7.40 -2.97
C VAL A 7 -10.08 8.67 -3.60
N GLY A 8 -10.80 9.79 -3.54
CA GLY A 8 -10.37 11.03 -4.19
C GLY A 8 -10.12 10.87 -5.70
N GLY A 9 -10.86 9.99 -6.38
CA GLY A 9 -10.68 9.68 -7.80
C GLY A 9 -9.49 8.75 -8.14
N ARG A 10 -8.79 8.22 -7.13
CA ARG A 10 -7.67 7.29 -7.31
C ARG A 10 -8.07 5.88 -6.88
N GLY A 11 -7.72 4.85 -7.66
CA GLY A 11 -7.90 3.47 -7.24
C GLY A 11 -7.01 3.14 -6.04
N VAL A 12 -7.61 2.63 -4.96
CA VAL A 12 -6.92 2.22 -3.73
C VAL A 12 -7.23 0.76 -3.46
N LEU A 13 -6.22 0.00 -3.02
CA LEU A 13 -6.35 -1.36 -2.51
C LEU A 13 -5.82 -1.44 -1.07
N VAL A 14 -6.52 -2.15 -0.19
CA VAL A 14 -6.10 -2.41 1.18
C VAL A 14 -6.04 -3.91 1.47
N VAL A 15 -4.91 -4.35 2.03
CA VAL A 15 -4.72 -5.68 2.58
C VAL A 15 -4.62 -5.56 4.10
N THR A 16 -5.59 -6.11 4.82
CA THR A 16 -5.49 -6.30 6.27
C THR A 16 -4.63 -7.53 6.55
N LEU A 17 -3.66 -7.37 7.43
CA LEU A 17 -2.84 -8.46 7.97
C LEU A 17 -3.42 -8.90 9.30
N ASP A 18 -3.35 -10.21 9.56
CA ASP A 18 -3.76 -10.76 10.84
C ASP A 18 -2.95 -10.17 11.99
N ALA A 19 -3.62 -10.00 13.12
CA ALA A 19 -3.03 -9.52 14.36
C ALA A 19 -3.40 -10.46 15.51
N PRO A 20 -2.53 -10.60 16.52
CA PRO A 20 -2.87 -11.30 17.75
C PRO A 20 -4.11 -10.72 18.43
N ALA A 21 -4.78 -11.53 19.25
CA ALA A 21 -5.93 -11.06 20.03
C ALA A 21 -5.55 -9.84 20.88
N GLY A 22 -6.40 -8.81 20.85
CA GLY A 22 -6.19 -7.55 21.56
C GLY A 22 -5.24 -6.56 20.87
N ALA A 23 -4.60 -6.92 19.75
CA ALA A 23 -3.80 -6.00 18.97
C ALA A 23 -4.59 -5.39 17.80
N ALA A 24 -4.32 -4.12 17.50
CA ALA A 24 -4.89 -3.47 16.33
C ALA A 24 -4.35 -4.10 15.04
N PRO A 25 -5.21 -4.40 14.05
CA PRO A 25 -4.79 -4.99 12.79
C PRO A 25 -3.87 -4.03 12.02
N ARG A 26 -2.93 -4.61 11.28
CA ARG A 26 -2.11 -3.85 10.34
C ARG A 26 -2.81 -3.82 8.99
N ARG A 27 -2.76 -2.67 8.31
CA ARG A 27 -3.30 -2.49 6.97
C ARG A 27 -2.22 -1.98 6.04
N ILE A 28 -2.00 -2.70 4.95
CA ILE A 28 -1.17 -2.25 3.86
C ILE A 28 -2.08 -1.56 2.83
N THR A 29 -1.71 -0.36 2.39
CA THR A 29 -2.45 0.40 1.38
C THR A 29 -1.61 0.61 0.13
N TYR A 30 -2.26 0.54 -1.04
CA TYR A 30 -1.64 0.75 -2.34
C TYR A 30 -2.46 1.73 -3.18
N GLU A 31 -1.83 2.73 -3.78
CA GLU A 31 -2.44 3.65 -4.75
C GLU A 31 -1.39 4.19 -5.75
N PRO A 32 -1.77 4.66 -6.96
CA PRO A 32 -3.02 4.37 -7.63
C PRO A 32 -2.98 2.95 -8.21
N VAL A 33 -3.99 2.13 -7.93
CA VAL A 33 -4.06 0.74 -8.40
C VAL A 33 -5.45 0.33 -8.87
N ARG A 34 -5.48 -0.47 -9.93
CA ARG A 34 -6.63 -1.28 -10.35
C ARG A 34 -6.55 -2.61 -9.63
N ALA A 35 -7.49 -2.89 -8.73
CA ALA A 35 -7.57 -4.18 -8.05
C ALA A 35 -7.83 -5.32 -9.06
N ARG A 36 -7.23 -6.49 -8.80
CA ARG A 36 -7.46 -7.74 -9.56
C ARG A 36 -8.16 -8.83 -8.75
N VAL A 37 -8.31 -8.60 -7.45
CA VAL A 37 -8.97 -9.50 -6.50
C VAL A 37 -10.16 -8.80 -5.87
N ALA A 38 -11.19 -9.57 -5.51
CA ALA A 38 -12.40 -9.05 -4.89
C ALA A 38 -12.18 -8.72 -3.40
N VAL A 39 -13.06 -7.87 -2.86
CA VAL A 39 -13.13 -7.66 -1.40
C VAL A 39 -13.47 -8.97 -0.71
N GLY A 40 -12.78 -9.26 0.39
CA GLY A 40 -12.94 -10.51 1.15
C GLY A 40 -12.02 -11.65 0.69
N THR A 41 -11.36 -11.55 -0.46
CA THR A 41 -10.42 -12.58 -0.92
C THR A 41 -9.22 -12.68 0.02
N ALA A 42 -8.95 -13.88 0.55
CA ALA A 42 -7.68 -14.19 1.22
C ALA A 42 -6.56 -14.22 0.17
N VAL A 43 -5.46 -13.54 0.46
CA VAL A 43 -4.34 -13.39 -0.50
C VAL A 43 -3.04 -13.80 0.16
N ALA A 44 -2.13 -14.39 -0.62
CA ALA A 44 -0.83 -14.84 -0.14
C ALA A 44 0.31 -13.90 -0.57
N ALA A 45 1.45 -13.98 0.12
CA ALA A 45 2.66 -13.28 -0.31
C ALA A 45 3.08 -13.76 -1.72
N GLY A 46 3.38 -12.82 -2.61
CA GLY A 46 3.72 -13.10 -4.02
C GLY A 46 2.52 -13.09 -4.98
N GLU A 47 1.29 -13.07 -4.46
CA GLU A 47 0.09 -12.99 -5.29
C GLU A 47 -0.11 -11.58 -5.89
N VAL A 48 -0.52 -11.52 -7.15
CA VAL A 48 -0.82 -10.26 -7.84
C VAL A 48 -2.21 -9.77 -7.45
N VAL A 49 -2.28 -8.81 -6.53
CA VAL A 49 -3.55 -8.24 -6.05
C VAL A 49 -4.06 -7.03 -6.86
N GLY A 50 -3.21 -6.43 -7.69
CA GLY A 50 -3.56 -5.26 -8.48
C GLY A 50 -2.45 -4.82 -9.43
N VAL A 51 -2.74 -3.81 -10.25
CA VAL A 51 -1.78 -3.21 -11.19
C VAL A 51 -1.81 -1.71 -11.01
N THR A 52 -0.64 -1.07 -11.01
CA THR A 52 -0.55 0.39 -10.92
C THR A 52 -1.30 1.06 -12.08
N GLU A 53 -2.03 2.12 -11.81
CA GLU A 53 -2.67 2.91 -12.85
C GLU A 53 -1.76 4.07 -13.28
N ALA A 54 -1.92 4.48 -14.53
CA ALA A 54 -1.36 5.75 -15.00
C ALA A 54 -2.48 6.80 -14.86
N GLY A 55 -2.13 8.00 -14.38
CA GLY A 55 -3.07 9.11 -14.27
C GLY A 55 -3.76 9.24 -12.91
N ALA A 56 -4.42 10.40 -12.74
CA ALA A 56 -4.66 11.17 -11.52
C ALA A 56 -3.42 11.95 -11.05
N ALA A 57 -3.61 13.24 -10.72
CA ALA A 57 -2.57 14.18 -10.30
C ALA A 57 -1.49 13.48 -9.48
N SER A 58 -0.33 13.28 -10.10
CA SER A 58 0.78 12.51 -9.56
C SER A 58 1.98 13.43 -9.53
N HIS A 59 2.73 13.41 -8.44
CA HIS A 59 4.01 14.13 -8.36
C HIS A 59 5.08 13.43 -9.21
N CYS A 60 4.85 12.19 -9.62
CA CYS A 60 5.75 11.43 -10.49
C CYS A 60 5.45 11.68 -11.97
N ALA A 61 6.49 11.92 -12.76
CA ALA A 61 6.44 11.98 -14.22
C ALA A 61 6.10 10.62 -14.89
N GLY A 62 6.29 9.51 -14.16
CA GLY A 62 5.99 8.15 -14.62
C GLY A 62 4.99 7.42 -13.73
N ARG A 63 5.00 6.08 -13.76
CA ARG A 63 4.18 5.25 -12.88
C ARG A 63 4.87 5.11 -11.52
N CYS A 64 4.19 5.57 -10.48
CA CYS A 64 4.61 5.37 -9.10
C CYS A 64 3.56 4.54 -8.37
N LEU A 65 4.02 3.80 -7.36
CA LEU A 65 3.17 3.15 -6.38
C LEU A 65 3.41 3.84 -5.04
N HIS A 66 2.35 4.39 -4.47
CA HIS A 66 2.35 4.78 -3.07
C HIS A 66 1.99 3.55 -2.25
N TRP A 67 2.84 3.26 -1.27
CA TRP A 67 2.69 2.15 -0.37
C TRP A 67 2.64 2.68 1.06
N GLY A 68 1.54 2.40 1.76
CA GLY A 68 1.34 2.81 3.14
C GLY A 68 1.18 1.61 4.07
N LEU A 69 1.49 1.82 5.34
CA LEU A 69 1.27 0.87 6.41
C LEU A 69 0.62 1.58 7.61
N LEU A 70 -0.50 1.03 8.07
CA LEU A 70 -1.20 1.52 9.25
C LEU A 70 -1.31 0.41 10.29
N ARG A 71 -1.37 0.78 11.57
CA ARG A 71 -1.83 -0.07 12.68
C ARG A 71 -2.90 0.70 13.44
N GLY A 72 -4.15 0.23 13.36
CA GLY A 72 -5.27 1.06 13.79
C GLY A 72 -5.31 2.34 12.95
N ASP A 73 -5.29 3.49 13.62
CA ASP A 73 -5.22 4.84 13.04
C ASP A 73 -3.79 5.39 12.89
N ALA A 74 -2.79 4.70 13.46
CA ALA A 74 -1.41 5.15 13.42
C ALA A 74 -0.71 4.74 12.12
N TYR A 75 -0.06 5.71 11.46
CA TYR A 75 0.84 5.44 10.33
C TYR A 75 2.17 4.89 10.83
N LEU A 76 2.61 3.82 10.20
CA LEU A 76 3.91 3.20 10.42
C LEU A 76 4.76 3.35 9.16
N ASP A 77 6.06 3.18 9.31
CA ASP A 77 6.97 3.14 8.18
C ASP A 77 6.76 1.82 7.38
N PRO A 78 6.27 1.86 6.13
CA PRO A 78 5.94 0.67 5.34
C PRO A 78 7.17 -0.16 4.99
N LEU A 79 8.33 0.47 4.86
CA LEU A 79 9.58 -0.22 4.56
C LEU A 79 10.02 -1.13 5.73
N SER A 80 9.35 -1.10 6.90
CA SER A 80 9.66 -1.94 8.06
C SER A 80 9.27 -3.39 7.84
N LEU A 81 8.49 -3.66 6.79
CA LEU A 81 8.11 -5.00 6.35
C LEU A 81 9.16 -5.66 5.45
N LEU A 82 10.20 -4.92 5.02
CA LEU A 82 11.23 -5.45 4.13
C LEU A 82 12.44 -5.99 4.92
N PRO A 83 13.04 -7.11 4.50
CA PRO A 83 14.12 -7.77 5.22
C PRO A 83 15.48 -7.05 5.17
N ARG A 84 15.64 -6.00 4.34
CA ARG A 84 16.90 -5.23 4.21
C ARG A 84 16.61 -3.76 3.91
N ARG A 85 17.23 -2.86 4.69
CA ARG A 85 17.20 -1.41 4.44
C ARG A 85 18.60 -0.83 4.33
N PRO A 86 18.97 -0.23 3.20
CA PRO A 86 19.96 0.84 3.24
C PRO A 86 19.36 2.06 3.97
N PRO A 87 20.15 2.86 4.69
CA PRO A 87 19.68 4.10 5.29
C PRO A 87 19.17 5.04 4.19
N SER A 88 18.12 5.81 4.49
CA SER A 88 17.66 6.88 3.62
C SER A 88 18.81 7.86 3.36
N ARG A 89 19.12 8.14 2.09
CA ARG A 89 20.05 9.21 1.70
C ARG A 89 19.28 10.37 1.13
N LEU A 90 19.45 11.55 1.74
CA LEU A 90 19.06 12.80 1.12
C LEU A 90 20.00 13.10 -0.04
N LEU A 91 19.43 13.40 -1.20
CA LEU A 91 20.20 13.92 -2.32
C LEU A 91 20.45 15.42 -2.09
N PRO A 92 21.60 15.95 -2.54
CA PRO A 92 21.84 17.40 -2.50
C PRO A 92 20.76 18.13 -3.32
N PRO A 93 20.38 19.37 -2.93
CA PRO A 93 19.51 20.20 -3.75
C PRO A 93 20.19 20.44 -5.11
N GLY A 94 19.41 20.32 -6.17
CA GLY A 94 19.84 20.60 -7.55
C GLY A 94 19.87 22.09 -7.86
#